data_AF-A0A0S8JV32-F1
#
_entry.id   AF-A0A0S8JV32-F1
#
_cell.length_a   1.000
_cell.length_b   1.000
_cell.length_c   1.000
_cell.angle_alpha   90.00
_cell.angle_beta   90.00
_cell.angle_gamma   90.00
#
_symmetry.space_group_name_H-M   'P 1'
#
loop_
_entity.id
_entity.type
_entity.pdbx_description
1 polymer ?
#
loop_
_entity_poly.entity_id
_entity_poly.type
_entity_poly.pdbx_seq_one_letter_code
_entity_poly.pdbx_strand_id
1 'polypeptide(L)'
;PDNEGLVTPKIPLETNMDREEMKTIFSGRTYMEDYKILSQSVRAFGENIPPLINAYMNLSPSLKTFGTVINPSFGDVEETAILITTNDLYKQKVERHIASYVPQSKYQIYRLINRIRRLRRQKS
;
A
#
# COMPACT_ATOMS: atom_id res chain seq x y z
N PRO A 1 10.46 -5.60 -7.31
CA PRO A 1 10.38 -6.81 -8.17
C PRO A 1 10.90 -8.03 -7.38
N ASP A 2 10.58 -9.25 -7.82
CA ASP A 2 11.16 -10.48 -7.27
C ASP A 2 12.61 -10.68 -7.72
N ASN A 3 13.54 -10.09 -6.98
CA ASN A 3 14.97 -10.22 -7.24
C ASN A 3 15.57 -11.51 -6.66
N GLU A 4 14.79 -12.27 -5.89
CA GLU A 4 15.23 -13.46 -5.16
C GLU A 4 14.78 -14.76 -5.85
N GLY A 5 13.90 -14.68 -6.85
CA GLY A 5 13.39 -15.82 -7.59
C GLY A 5 12.49 -16.71 -6.74
N LEU A 6 11.68 -16.12 -5.87
CA LEU A 6 10.79 -16.83 -4.96
C LEU A 6 9.62 -17.49 -5.70
N VAL A 7 9.17 -16.91 -6.82
CA VAL A 7 8.05 -17.41 -7.61
C VAL A 7 8.39 -17.38 -9.10
N THR A 8 7.97 -18.41 -9.84
CA THR A 8 8.10 -18.45 -11.29
C THR A 8 6.71 -18.58 -11.94
N PRO A 9 6.35 -17.68 -12.88
CA PRO A 9 5.07 -17.75 -13.59
C PRO A 9 5.00 -18.96 -14.52
N LYS A 10 3.84 -19.64 -14.56
CA LYS A 10 3.62 -20.80 -15.44
C LYS A 10 3.29 -20.40 -16.88
N ILE A 11 2.40 -19.43 -17.04
CA ILE A 11 1.98 -18.87 -18.34
C ILE A 11 2.12 -17.35 -18.21
N PRO A 12 3.34 -16.82 -18.34
CA PRO A 12 3.57 -15.38 -18.20
C PRO A 12 2.88 -14.60 -19.32
N LEU A 13 2.38 -13.40 -19.00
CA LEU A 13 1.89 -12.46 -19.99
C LEU A 13 3.04 -11.95 -20.86
N GLU A 14 2.93 -12.11 -22.17
CA GLU A 14 3.87 -11.53 -23.15
C GLU A 14 3.44 -10.11 -23.53
N THR A 15 4.18 -9.11 -23.05
CA THR A 15 3.83 -7.70 -23.25
C THR A 15 4.52 -7.05 -24.45
N ASN A 16 5.50 -7.73 -25.06
CA ASN A 16 6.38 -7.18 -26.12
C ASN A 16 6.94 -5.78 -25.79
N MET A 17 7.12 -5.49 -24.49
CA MET A 17 7.50 -4.18 -23.98
C MET A 17 8.97 -3.87 -24.30
N ASP A 18 9.22 -2.71 -24.90
CA ASP A 18 10.57 -2.17 -25.06
C ASP A 18 11.10 -1.68 -23.70
N ARG A 19 11.98 -2.48 -23.09
CA ARG A 19 12.55 -2.17 -21.78
C ARG A 19 13.50 -0.99 -21.81
N GLU A 20 14.16 -0.72 -22.93
CA GLU A 20 15.08 0.41 -23.03
C GLU A 20 14.29 1.71 -23.18
N GLU A 21 13.22 1.71 -23.98
CA GLU A 21 12.30 2.84 -24.06
C GLU A 21 11.67 3.13 -22.69
N MET A 22 11.17 2.11 -21.98
CA MET A 22 10.59 2.31 -20.65
C MET A 22 11.58 2.92 -19.65
N LYS A 23 12.86 2.53 -19.69
CA LYS A 23 13.89 3.15 -18.83
C LYS A 23 14.10 4.64 -19.15
N THR A 24 13.95 5.04 -20.41
CA THR A 24 14.05 6.47 -20.77
C THR A 24 12.83 7.26 -20.32
N ILE A 25 11.64 6.65 -20.31
CA ILE A 25 10.40 7.27 -19.84
C ILE A 25 10.43 7.43 -18.31
N PHE A 26 10.78 6.37 -17.57
CA PHE A 26 10.82 6.39 -16.11
C PHE A 26 12.18 6.88 -15.59
N SER A 27 12.38 8.20 -15.68
CA SER A 27 13.61 8.88 -15.28
C SER A 27 13.59 9.43 -13.84
N GLY A 28 12.59 9.07 -13.04
CA GLY A 28 12.46 9.50 -11.66
C GLY A 28 13.60 8.96 -10.79
N ARG A 29 13.92 9.70 -9.72
CA ARG A 29 14.89 9.27 -8.70
C ARG A 29 14.22 8.46 -7.59
N THR A 30 12.90 8.56 -7.51
CA THR A 30 12.10 7.84 -6.53
C THR A 30 10.91 7.19 -7.21
N TYR A 31 10.42 6.11 -6.60
CA TYR A 31 9.21 5.44 -7.03
C TYR A 31 8.00 6.38 -7.17
N MET A 32 7.86 7.35 -6.27
CA MET A 32 6.76 8.33 -6.31
C MET A 32 6.89 9.28 -7.50
N GLU A 33 8.12 9.61 -7.93
CA GLU A 33 8.36 10.40 -9.14
C GLU A 33 8.01 9.60 -10.39
N ASP A 34 8.48 8.35 -10.50
CA ASP A 34 8.13 7.46 -11.63
C ASP A 34 6.63 7.20 -11.72
N TYR A 35 5.95 7.04 -10.57
CA TYR A 35 4.51 6.87 -10.55
C TYR A 35 3.75 8.13 -11.03
N LYS A 36 4.28 9.33 -10.76
CA LYS A 36 3.70 10.57 -11.32
C LYS A 36 3.88 10.62 -12.84
N ILE A 37 5.05 10.23 -13.34
CA ILE A 37 5.33 10.10 -14.78
C ILE A 37 4.33 9.12 -15.40
N LEU A 38 4.19 7.91 -14.82
CA LEU A 38 3.20 6.91 -15.26
C LEU A 38 1.79 7.50 -15.34
N SER A 39 1.34 8.17 -14.28
CA SER A 39 0.00 8.76 -14.25
C SER A 39 -0.20 9.83 -15.33
N GLN A 40 0.81 10.62 -15.64
CA GLN A 40 0.75 11.62 -16.70
C GLN A 40 0.73 10.97 -18.08
N SER A 41 1.61 9.99 -18.32
CA SER A 41 1.67 9.25 -19.58
C SER A 41 0.37 8.53 -19.88
N VAL A 42 -0.17 7.76 -18.92
CA VAL A 42 -1.45 7.04 -19.07
C VAL A 42 -2.59 8.01 -19.43
N ARG A 43 -2.65 9.17 -18.79
CA ARG A 43 -3.65 10.20 -19.11
C ARG A 43 -3.46 10.82 -20.49
N ALA A 44 -2.21 10.98 -20.94
CA ALA A 44 -1.92 11.46 -22.29
C ALA A 44 -2.41 10.49 -23.37
N PHE A 45 -2.49 9.19 -23.06
CA PHE A 45 -3.12 8.17 -23.90
C PHE A 45 -4.66 8.11 -23.78
N GLY A 46 -5.28 8.99 -22.98
CA GLY A 46 -6.74 8.99 -22.76
C GLY A 46 -7.22 7.95 -21.75
N GLU A 47 -6.30 7.26 -21.07
CA GLU A 47 -6.59 6.22 -20.10
C GLU A 47 -6.45 6.73 -18.66
N ASN A 48 -6.97 5.95 -17.71
CA ASN A 48 -6.82 6.24 -16.29
C ASN A 48 -6.26 5.03 -15.54
N ILE A 49 -5.35 5.27 -14.60
CA ILE A 49 -4.88 4.23 -13.69
C ILE A 49 -6.05 3.77 -12.81
N PRO A 50 -6.38 2.47 -12.78
CA PRO A 50 -7.45 1.96 -11.93
C PRO A 50 -7.25 2.32 -10.45
N PRO A 51 -8.31 2.70 -9.71
CA PRO A 51 -8.20 3.09 -8.31
C PRO A 51 -7.54 2.04 -7.41
N LEU A 52 -7.71 0.76 -7.74
CA LEU A 52 -7.15 -0.35 -6.99
C LEU A 52 -5.62 -0.39 -7.05
N ILE A 53 -5.02 -0.07 -8.21
CA ILE A 53 -3.57 0.07 -8.33
C ILE A 53 -3.09 1.15 -7.36
N ASN A 54 -3.75 2.31 -7.34
CA ASN A 54 -3.38 3.41 -6.45
C ASN A 54 -3.46 3.01 -4.98
N ALA A 55 -4.40 2.14 -4.59
CA ALA A 55 -4.47 1.63 -3.24
C ALA A 55 -3.20 0.84 -2.88
N TYR A 56 -2.76 -0.08 -3.74
CA TYR A 56 -1.55 -0.89 -3.52
C TYR A 56 -0.26 -0.08 -3.53
N MET A 57 -0.10 0.85 -4.48
CA MET A 57 1.10 1.70 -4.56
C MET A 57 1.28 2.56 -3.29
N ASN A 58 0.18 2.96 -2.67
CA ASN A 58 0.17 3.74 -1.44
C ASN A 58 0.10 2.90 -0.16
N LEU A 59 0.14 1.56 -0.25
CA LEU A 59 0.04 0.67 0.91
C LEU A 59 1.40 0.37 1.54
N SER A 60 2.42 0.08 0.73
CA SER A 60 3.77 -0.20 1.21
C SER A 60 4.82 0.12 0.15
N PRO A 61 5.96 0.74 0.52
CA PRO A 61 7.10 0.89 -0.38
C PRO A 61 7.84 -0.43 -0.64
N SER A 62 7.58 -1.50 0.14
CA SER A 62 8.23 -2.81 0.01
C SER A 62 7.43 -3.83 -0.81
N LEU A 63 6.37 -3.38 -1.51
CA LEU A 63 5.59 -4.25 -2.38
C LEU A 63 6.49 -4.92 -3.43
N LYS A 64 6.44 -6.24 -3.49
CA LYS A 64 7.07 -7.05 -4.54
C LYS A 64 6.01 -7.50 -5.54
N THR A 65 6.35 -7.48 -6.82
CA THR A 65 5.56 -8.07 -7.91
C THR A 65 6.30 -9.28 -8.45
N PHE A 66 5.55 -10.35 -8.75
CA PHE A 66 6.06 -11.60 -9.33
C PHE A 66 5.65 -11.76 -10.81
N GLY A 67 5.22 -10.65 -11.43
CA GLY A 67 4.74 -10.64 -12.80
C GLY A 67 3.26 -10.98 -12.92
N THR A 68 2.82 -10.99 -14.16
CA THR A 68 1.43 -11.22 -14.57
C THR A 68 1.35 -12.52 -15.34
N VAL A 69 0.34 -13.32 -15.07
CA VAL A 69 0.06 -14.58 -15.76
C VAL A 69 -1.29 -14.53 -16.42
N ILE A 70 -1.46 -15.34 -17.46
CA ILE A 70 -2.77 -15.65 -18.03
C ILE A 70 -3.34 -16.87 -17.30
N ASN A 71 -4.56 -16.75 -16.80
CA ASN A 71 -5.27 -17.85 -16.14
C ASN A 71 -6.29 -18.50 -17.10
N PRO A 72 -5.93 -19.58 -17.82
CA PRO A 72 -6.84 -20.24 -18.75
C PRO A 72 -8.00 -20.96 -18.03
N SER A 73 -7.86 -21.25 -16.74
CA SER A 73 -8.93 -21.87 -15.94
C SER A 73 -10.00 -20.86 -15.51
N PHE A 74 -9.78 -19.57 -15.74
CA PHE A 74 -10.70 -18.50 -15.41
C PHE A 74 -10.88 -17.54 -16.58
N GLY A 75 -11.11 -18.09 -17.79
CA GLY A 75 -11.46 -17.30 -18.97
C GLY A 75 -10.34 -16.39 -19.49
N ASP A 76 -9.09 -16.86 -19.40
CA ASP A 76 -7.89 -16.15 -19.87
C ASP A 76 -7.69 -14.77 -19.25
N VAL A 77 -8.13 -14.58 -18.00
CA VAL A 77 -7.89 -13.33 -17.29
C VAL A 77 -6.41 -13.13 -16.97
N GLU A 78 -6.00 -11.88 -16.92
CA GLU A 78 -4.69 -11.47 -16.45
C GLU A 78 -4.68 -11.41 -14.92
N GLU A 79 -3.74 -12.13 -14.29
CA GLU A 79 -3.57 -12.15 -12.84
C GLU A 79 -2.15 -11.71 -12.46
N THR A 80 -2.04 -10.70 -11.60
CA THR A 80 -0.74 -10.21 -11.11
C THR A 80 -0.52 -10.62 -9.66
N ALA A 81 0.54 -11.38 -9.41
CA ALA A 81 0.92 -11.76 -8.06
C ALA A 81 1.75 -10.67 -7.38
N ILE A 82 1.34 -10.26 -6.19
CA ILE A 82 2.05 -9.28 -5.36
C ILE A 82 2.26 -9.82 -3.93
N LEU A 83 3.35 -9.40 -3.30
CA LEU A 83 3.63 -9.64 -1.88
C LEU A 83 3.83 -8.30 -1.18
N ILE A 84 3.14 -8.14 -0.05
CA ILE A 84 3.22 -6.95 0.78
C ILE A 84 3.64 -7.38 2.18
N THR A 85 4.73 -6.81 2.68
CA THR A 85 5.14 -6.99 4.07
C THR A 85 4.21 -6.18 4.98
N THR A 86 3.50 -6.86 5.88
CA THR A 86 2.54 -6.23 6.80
C THR A 86 3.18 -5.17 7.70
N ASN A 87 4.42 -5.37 8.13
CA ASN A 87 5.17 -4.43 8.97
C ASN A 87 5.54 -3.12 8.24
N ASP A 88 5.59 -3.15 6.91
CA ASP A 88 5.95 -2.00 6.07
C ASP A 88 4.73 -1.24 5.54
N LEU A 89 3.53 -1.70 5.92
CA LEU A 89 2.31 -0.93 5.69
C LEU A 89 2.50 0.46 6.32
N TYR A 90 2.31 1.52 5.54
CA TYR A 90 2.55 2.89 6.02
C TYR A 90 1.86 3.11 7.36
N LYS A 91 2.65 3.25 8.43
CA LYS A 91 2.17 3.50 9.80
C LYS A 91 1.19 4.66 9.87
N GLN A 92 1.28 5.65 8.98
CA GLN A 92 0.32 6.76 8.89
C GLN A 92 -1.15 6.33 8.64
N LYS A 93 -1.42 5.23 7.94
CA LYS A 93 -2.81 4.72 7.78
C LYS A 93 -3.24 3.87 8.98
N VAL A 94 -2.32 3.07 9.52
CA VAL A 94 -2.54 2.25 10.72
C VAL A 94 -2.82 3.14 11.92
N GLU A 95 -2.02 4.19 12.14
CA GLU A 95 -2.22 5.18 13.20
C GLU A 95 -3.53 5.95 13.04
N ARG A 96 -3.96 6.34 11.83
CA ARG A 96 -5.26 7.00 11.65
C ARG A 96 -6.46 6.10 12.00
N HIS A 97 -6.37 4.79 11.76
CA HIS A 97 -7.42 3.83 12.12
C HIS A 97 -7.33 3.34 13.58
N ILE A 98 -6.13 3.27 14.17
CA ILE A 98 -5.93 2.87 15.57
C ILE A 98 -6.15 4.06 16.52
N ALA A 99 -5.80 5.29 16.13
CA ALA A 99 -5.97 6.48 16.97
C ALA A 99 -7.45 6.82 17.21
N SER A 100 -8.33 6.58 16.23
CA SER A 100 -9.78 6.71 16.44
C SER A 100 -10.36 5.64 17.37
N TYR A 101 -9.63 4.55 17.59
CA TYR A 101 -9.98 3.47 18.52
C TYR A 101 -9.41 3.67 19.93
N VAL A 102 -8.75 4.80 20.24
CA VAL A 102 -8.45 5.15 21.64
C VAL A 102 -9.77 5.53 22.30
N PRO A 103 -10.36 4.68 23.16
CA PRO A 103 -11.73 4.87 23.57
C PRO A 103 -11.79 6.07 24.53
N GLN A 104 -12.88 6.83 24.45
CA GLN A 104 -13.29 7.86 25.42
C GLN A 104 -13.24 7.37 26.89
N SER A 105 -13.02 6.07 27.13
CA SER A 105 -12.79 5.44 28.43
C SER A 105 -11.58 5.98 29.19
N LYS A 106 -10.46 6.34 28.52
CA LYS A 106 -9.26 6.84 29.25
C LYS A 106 -9.56 8.12 30.02
N TYR A 107 -10.26 9.07 29.40
CA TYR A 107 -10.62 10.34 30.05
C TYR A 107 -11.54 10.11 31.26
N GLN A 108 -12.51 9.20 31.13
CA GLN A 108 -13.42 8.86 32.23
C GLN A 108 -12.68 8.20 33.41
N ILE A 109 -11.73 7.31 33.14
CA ILE A 109 -10.87 6.67 34.14
C ILE A 109 -9.98 7.71 34.85
N TYR A 110 -9.29 8.59 34.10
CA TYR A 110 -8.47 9.65 34.68
C TYR A 110 -9.29 10.61 35.55
N ARG A 111 -10.49 10.98 35.10
CA ARG A 111 -11.40 11.85 35.85
C ARG A 111 -11.88 11.19 37.14
N LEU A 112 -12.16 9.88 37.12
CA LEU A 112 -12.56 9.11 38.29
C LEU A 112 -11.42 9.01 39.32
N ILE A 113 -10.20 8.68 38.88
CA ILE A 113 -9.00 8.60 39.74
C ILE A 113 -8.73 9.94 40.42
N ASN A 114 -8.79 11.05 39.69
CA ASN A 114 -8.56 12.38 40.24
C ASN A 114 -9.64 12.81 41.25
N ARG A 115 -10.90 12.40 41.03
CA ARG A 115 -12.00 12.62 41.98
C ARG A 115 -11.78 11.86 43.29
N ILE A 116 -11.39 10.58 43.22
CA ILE A 116 -11.09 9.75 44.40
C ILE A 116 -9.92 10.33 45.21
N ARG A 117 -8.86 10.80 44.53
CA ARG A 117 -7.71 11.45 45.19
C ARG A 117 -8.09 12.75 45.92
N ARG A 118 -8.97 13.58 45.34
CA ARG A 118 -9.48 14.79 46.02
C ARG A 118 -10.31 14.45 47.26
N LEU A 119 -11.18 13.46 47.16
CA LEU A 119 -12.00 13.02 48.30
C LEU A 119 -11.17 12.44 49.44
N ARG A 120 -10.07 11.74 49.14
CA ARG A 120 -9.13 11.26 50.16
C ARG A 120 -8.34 12.39 50.85
N ARG A 121 -8.03 13.47 50.13
CA ARG A 121 -7.33 14.64 50.68
C ARG A 121 -8.20 15.55 51.56
N GLN A 122 -9.52 15.53 51.39
CA GLN A 122 -10.45 16.31 52.22
C GLN A 122 -10.90 15.58 53.50
N LYS A 123 -10.54 14.30 53.65
CA LYS A 123 -10.90 13.45 54.80
C LYS A 123 -9.75 13.21 55.78
N SER A 124 -8.60 13.87 55.57
CA SER A 124 -7.46 13.93 56.48
C SER A 124 -7.27 15.37 56.95
#